data_AF-A0A118JQF1-F1
#
_entry.id   AF-A0A118JQF1-F1
#
_cell.length_a   1.000
_cell.length_b   1.000
_cell.length_c   1.000
_cell.angle_alpha   90.00
_cell.angle_beta   90.00
_cell.angle_gamma   90.00
#
_symmetry.space_group_name_H-M   'P 1'
#
loop_
_entity.id
_entity.type
_entity.pdbx_description
1 polymer ?
#
loop_
_entity_poly.entity_id
_entity_poly.type
_entity_poly.pdbx_seq_one_letter_code
_entity_poly.pdbx_strand_id
1 'polypeptide(L)'
;MLGLEDKENGRCNLEGVAANVKLLLKLIQDHKNACKTQRNDGRRMLRVAGMMTILEMVRTRIQKCQSFGTKRSELLKVSPAQSPKDKRLSDPIMIDEKEKLRRELSASLAARKSLEIMCSGLGKEKEIMMGELAKKAHELAEMEEHINDLKAQNETLLEKVQECAEMHKDEEKETQGNMELQERNKSLSKQLLKSLDEYRSMKRKLKDVHEENMAMQATMEEMGVKVSQSLEKIRSYRQHSTTESDEIVDIEEGISELEHMFKCFELNERKHGKKSGETVHPNSKISSCKTVIS
;
A
#
# COMPACT_ATOMS: atom_id res chain seq x y z
N MET A 1 -50.21 45.50 -28.44
CA MET A 1 -49.72 45.18 -27.08
C MET A 1 -49.00 43.83 -27.07
N LEU A 2 -48.12 43.58 -28.05
CA LEU A 2 -47.42 42.30 -28.30
C LEU A 2 -45.90 42.53 -28.47
N GLY A 3 -45.36 43.53 -27.79
CA GLY A 3 -43.94 43.92 -27.90
C GLY A 3 -43.20 43.96 -26.56
N LEU A 4 -43.87 43.58 -25.46
CA LEU A 4 -43.30 43.58 -24.12
C LEU A 4 -43.01 42.15 -23.62
N GLU A 5 -43.78 41.15 -24.03
CA GLU A 5 -43.61 39.75 -23.60
C GLU A 5 -42.35 39.09 -24.20
N ASP A 6 -41.99 39.38 -25.45
CA ASP A 6 -40.75 38.85 -26.06
C ASP A 6 -39.46 39.46 -25.48
N LYS A 7 -39.53 40.67 -24.94
CA LYS A 7 -38.39 41.34 -24.27
C LYS A 7 -38.20 40.88 -22.82
N GLU A 8 -39.25 40.41 -22.15
CA GLU A 8 -39.13 39.80 -20.81
C GLU A 8 -38.61 38.37 -20.88
N ASN A 9 -39.06 37.58 -21.87
CA ASN A 9 -38.64 36.19 -22.01
C ASN A 9 -37.13 36.06 -22.39
N GLY A 10 -36.61 37.00 -23.19
CA GLY A 10 -35.18 37.12 -23.48
C GLY A 10 -34.33 37.54 -22.27
N ARG A 11 -34.87 38.39 -21.38
CA ARG A 11 -34.17 38.82 -20.15
C ARG A 11 -34.11 37.70 -19.11
N CYS A 12 -35.20 36.95 -18.89
CA CYS A 12 -35.24 35.79 -17.99
C CYS A 12 -34.27 34.67 -18.44
N ASN A 13 -34.11 34.46 -19.76
CA ASN A 13 -33.21 33.42 -20.27
C ASN A 13 -31.72 33.78 -20.12
N LEU A 14 -31.35 35.06 -20.33
CA LEU A 14 -30.00 35.57 -20.14
C LEU A 14 -29.61 35.67 -18.65
N GLU A 15 -30.57 35.97 -17.77
CA GLU A 15 -30.36 35.98 -16.32
C GLU A 15 -29.98 34.59 -15.79
N GLY A 16 -30.62 33.54 -16.31
CA GLY A 16 -30.25 32.16 -16.00
C GLY A 16 -28.87 31.75 -16.53
N VAL A 17 -28.43 32.30 -17.66
CA VAL A 17 -27.05 32.12 -18.15
C VAL A 17 -26.06 32.82 -17.22
N ALA A 18 -26.34 34.06 -16.80
CA ALA A 18 -25.48 34.80 -15.88
C ALA A 18 -25.36 34.12 -14.50
N ALA A 19 -26.44 33.55 -13.97
CA ALA A 19 -26.42 32.77 -12.73
C ALA A 19 -25.52 31.53 -12.84
N ASN A 20 -25.63 30.78 -13.93
CA ASN A 20 -24.79 29.60 -14.19
C ASN A 20 -23.30 29.98 -14.34
N VAL A 21 -23.00 31.08 -15.05
CA VAL A 21 -21.62 31.58 -15.18
C VAL A 21 -21.04 32.00 -13.82
N LYS A 22 -21.83 32.67 -12.96
CA LYS A 22 -21.40 33.01 -11.59
C LYS A 22 -21.10 31.75 -10.76
N LEU A 23 -21.93 30.71 -10.89
CA LEU A 23 -21.70 29.43 -10.20
C LEU A 23 -20.43 28.73 -10.68
N LEU A 24 -20.18 28.74 -12.00
CA LEU A 24 -18.97 28.19 -12.59
C LEU A 24 -17.72 28.89 -12.07
N LEU A 25 -17.71 30.22 -12.04
CA LEU A 25 -16.59 31.01 -11.53
C LEU A 25 -16.31 30.72 -10.05
N LYS A 26 -17.36 30.59 -9.24
CA LYS A 26 -17.22 30.21 -7.83
C LYS A 26 -16.60 28.82 -7.69
N LEU A 27 -17.06 27.85 -8.48
CA LEU A 27 -16.55 26.47 -8.44
C LEU A 27 -15.09 26.38 -8.92
N ILE A 28 -14.70 27.17 -9.92
CA ILE A 28 -13.31 27.30 -10.38
C ILE A 28 -12.43 27.87 -9.27
N GLN A 29 -12.91 28.88 -8.56
CA GLN A 29 -12.17 29.48 -7.45
C GLN A 29 -12.01 28.51 -6.27
N ASP A 30 -13.05 27.76 -5.92
CA ASP A 30 -12.99 26.71 -4.90
C ASP A 30 -12.02 25.60 -5.30
N HIS A 31 -12.02 25.20 -6.58
CA HIS A 31 -11.07 24.21 -7.10
C HIS A 31 -9.63 24.73 -7.06
N LYS A 32 -9.39 25.98 -7.46
CA LYS A 32 -8.07 26.62 -7.40
C LYS A 32 -7.54 26.71 -5.97
N ASN A 33 -8.40 27.02 -5.01
CA ASN A 33 -8.02 27.08 -3.58
C ASN A 33 -7.71 25.68 -3.04
N ALA A 34 -8.49 24.67 -3.40
CA ALA A 34 -8.25 23.27 -3.00
C ALA A 34 -6.96 22.69 -3.61
N CYS A 35 -6.57 23.10 -4.82
CA CYS A 35 -5.32 22.68 -5.44
C CYS A 35 -4.07 23.29 -4.77
N LYS A 36 -4.18 24.48 -4.16
CA LYS A 36 -3.05 25.14 -3.46
C LYS A 36 -2.65 24.46 -2.15
N THR A 37 -3.56 23.72 -1.51
CA THR A 37 -3.30 23.03 -0.22
C THR A 37 -2.70 21.63 -0.38
N GLN A 38 -2.18 21.29 -1.57
CA GLN A 38 -1.39 20.09 -1.88
C GLN A 38 -1.99 18.74 -1.46
N ARG A 39 -3.31 18.69 -1.19
CA ARG A 39 -4.05 17.44 -1.02
C ARG A 39 -4.80 17.15 -2.30
N ASN A 40 -4.54 15.99 -2.87
CA ASN A 40 -5.41 15.36 -3.85
C ASN A 40 -6.71 14.99 -3.11
N ASP A 41 -7.58 15.96 -2.85
CA ASP A 41 -8.84 15.67 -2.18
C ASP A 41 -9.71 14.83 -3.11
N GLY A 42 -10.36 13.80 -2.58
CA GLY A 42 -11.23 12.91 -3.38
C GLY A 42 -12.41 13.64 -4.03
N ARG A 43 -12.59 14.95 -3.76
CA ARG A 43 -13.63 15.81 -4.32
C ARG A 43 -13.15 16.57 -5.57
N ARG A 44 -11.89 16.43 -6.00
CA ARG A 44 -11.35 17.04 -7.22
C ARG A 44 -12.19 16.66 -8.44
N MET A 45 -12.44 15.36 -8.61
CA MET A 45 -13.25 14.83 -9.71
C MET A 45 -14.69 15.34 -9.65
N LEU A 46 -15.27 15.42 -8.45
CA LEU A 46 -16.63 15.94 -8.25
C LEU A 46 -16.72 17.43 -8.64
N ARG A 47 -15.72 18.25 -8.31
CA ARG A 47 -15.67 19.67 -8.71
C ARG A 47 -15.54 19.82 -10.24
N VAL A 48 -14.70 19.01 -10.88
CA VAL A 48 -14.53 19.05 -12.35
C VAL A 48 -15.81 18.60 -13.05
N ALA A 49 -16.46 17.53 -12.60
CA ALA A 49 -17.75 17.09 -13.11
C ALA A 49 -18.82 18.19 -12.97
N GLY A 50 -18.86 18.88 -11.82
CA GLY A 50 -19.75 20.01 -11.61
C GLY A 50 -19.52 21.18 -12.59
N MET A 51 -18.26 21.51 -12.89
CA MET A 51 -17.92 22.55 -13.88
C MET A 51 -18.44 22.18 -15.28
N MET A 52 -18.25 20.92 -15.67
CA MET A 52 -18.67 20.41 -16.98
C MET A 52 -20.21 20.48 -17.15
N THR A 53 -20.96 20.08 -16.11
CA THR A 53 -22.42 20.17 -16.11
C THR A 53 -22.91 21.61 -16.23
N ILE A 54 -22.28 22.55 -15.53
CA ILE A 54 -22.68 23.97 -15.60
C ILE A 54 -22.39 24.55 -17.00
N LEU A 55 -21.27 24.19 -17.62
CA LEU A 55 -20.95 24.59 -19.00
C LEU A 55 -22.00 24.08 -20.00
N GLU A 56 -22.46 22.83 -19.83
CA GLU A 56 -23.51 22.25 -20.68
C GLU A 56 -24.86 22.98 -20.50
N MET A 57 -25.21 23.36 -19.27
CA MET A 57 -26.40 24.16 -18.98
C MET A 57 -26.33 25.55 -19.61
N VAL A 58 -25.16 26.19 -19.61
CA VAL A 58 -24.93 27.49 -20.28
C VAL A 58 -25.08 27.34 -21.79
N ARG A 59 -24.43 26.34 -22.38
CA ARG A 59 -24.50 26.02 -23.82
C ARG A 59 -25.95 25.82 -24.28
N THR A 60 -26.69 24.96 -23.60
CA THR A 60 -28.09 24.65 -23.91
C THR A 60 -28.99 25.89 -23.85
N ARG A 61 -28.79 26.77 -22.86
CA ARG A 61 -29.57 28.00 -22.71
C ARG A 61 -29.24 29.04 -23.78
N ILE A 62 -27.96 29.20 -24.13
CA ILE A 62 -27.53 30.11 -25.20
C ILE A 62 -28.11 29.64 -26.55
N GLN A 63 -28.05 28.35 -26.85
CA GLN A 63 -28.58 27.78 -28.09
C GLN A 63 -30.09 28.02 -28.22
N LYS A 64 -30.85 27.86 -27.13
CA LYS A 64 -32.30 28.19 -27.09
C LYS A 64 -32.59 29.68 -27.32
N CYS A 65 -31.69 30.58 -26.93
CA CYS A 65 -31.86 32.02 -27.14
C CYS A 65 -31.56 32.45 -28.58
N GLN A 66 -30.72 31.71 -29.32
CA GLN A 66 -30.27 32.08 -30.67
C GLN A 66 -31.21 31.58 -31.79
N SER A 67 -32.10 30.63 -31.53
CA SER A 67 -33.00 30.03 -32.54
C SER A 67 -34.22 30.86 -32.94
N PHE A 68 -34.41 32.08 -32.40
CA PHE A 68 -35.60 32.91 -32.64
C PHE A 68 -35.45 34.01 -33.72
N GLY A 69 -34.31 34.11 -34.43
CA GLY A 69 -33.95 35.34 -35.15
C GLY A 69 -33.92 35.35 -36.69
N THR A 70 -34.07 34.24 -37.42
CA THR A 70 -33.59 34.21 -38.83
C THR A 70 -34.64 33.80 -39.86
N LYS A 71 -35.57 34.69 -40.22
CA LYS A 71 -36.31 34.62 -41.51
C LYS A 71 -36.70 36.02 -42.02
N ARG A 72 -35.92 36.59 -42.94
CA ARG A 72 -36.33 37.73 -43.80
C ARG A 72 -35.55 37.72 -45.12
N SER A 73 -36.23 37.42 -46.23
CA SER A 73 -35.83 37.72 -47.61
C SER A 73 -37.04 37.38 -48.51
N GLU A 74 -37.91 38.35 -48.80
CA GLU A 74 -37.91 39.20 -50.01
C GLU A 74 -38.32 38.45 -51.29
N LEU A 75 -39.57 38.67 -51.73
CA LEU A 75 -40.05 38.28 -53.06
C LEU A 75 -40.82 39.48 -53.66
N LEU A 76 -40.15 40.20 -54.57
CA LEU A 76 -40.68 41.32 -55.33
C LEU A 76 -40.64 41.00 -56.84
N LYS A 77 -41.76 41.34 -57.51
CA LYS A 77 -41.97 41.56 -58.97
C LYS A 77 -42.03 40.28 -59.86
N VAL A 78 -42.79 40.16 -60.95
CA VAL A 78 -43.30 41.08 -62.00
C VAL A 78 -44.58 40.48 -62.66
N SER A 79 -45.54 41.32 -63.08
CA SER A 79 -46.70 41.01 -63.94
C SER A 79 -46.37 41.07 -65.45
N PRO A 80 -47.12 40.43 -66.39
CA PRO A 80 -47.09 40.83 -67.80
C PRO A 80 -48.38 41.48 -68.31
N ALA A 81 -48.21 42.49 -69.16
CA ALA A 81 -49.22 43.30 -69.83
C ALA A 81 -49.55 42.80 -71.27
N GLN A 82 -50.85 42.80 -71.57
CA GLN A 82 -51.61 43.17 -72.79
C GLN A 82 -51.18 42.83 -74.26
N SER A 83 -52.04 42.01 -74.92
CA SER A 83 -52.73 42.17 -76.25
C SER A 83 -51.91 42.05 -77.58
N PRO A 84 -52.50 41.87 -78.81
CA PRO A 84 -53.91 41.97 -79.25
C PRO A 84 -54.46 40.86 -80.19
N LYS A 85 -55.74 41.04 -80.55
CA LYS A 85 -56.73 40.16 -81.23
C LYS A 85 -56.34 39.68 -82.63
N ASP A 86 -56.73 38.45 -82.97
CA ASP A 86 -57.00 38.06 -84.35
C ASP A 86 -58.24 37.15 -84.46
N LYS A 87 -59.15 37.49 -85.38
CA LYS A 87 -60.45 36.83 -85.60
C LYS A 87 -60.26 35.71 -86.63
N ARG A 88 -60.44 34.45 -86.23
CA ARG A 88 -60.80 33.36 -87.15
C ARG A 88 -61.84 32.45 -86.51
N LEU A 89 -62.91 32.20 -87.27
CA LEU A 89 -63.96 31.23 -87.00
C LEU A 89 -63.32 29.86 -86.73
N SER A 90 -63.57 29.28 -85.57
CA SER A 90 -62.97 28.02 -85.13
C SER A 90 -64.09 27.05 -84.80
N ASP A 91 -64.07 25.89 -85.47
CA ASP A 91 -65.00 24.79 -85.21
C ASP A 91 -64.98 24.37 -83.74
N PRO A 92 -66.12 24.00 -83.13
CA PRO A 92 -66.22 23.64 -81.71
C PRO A 92 -65.25 22.53 -81.28
N ILE A 93 -64.87 21.64 -82.21
CA ILE A 93 -63.98 20.50 -81.98
C ILE A 93 -62.51 20.95 -81.82
N MET A 94 -62.05 21.94 -82.60
CA MET A 94 -60.66 22.43 -82.51
C MET A 94 -60.40 23.32 -81.28
N ILE A 95 -61.45 23.91 -80.68
CA ILE A 95 -61.31 24.72 -79.46
C ILE A 95 -61.03 23.82 -78.25
N ASP A 96 -61.69 22.65 -78.16
CA ASP A 96 -61.50 21.71 -77.04
C ASP A 96 -60.09 21.08 -77.04
N GLU A 97 -59.58 20.66 -78.20
CA GLU A 97 -58.21 20.13 -78.33
C GLU A 97 -57.15 21.17 -77.94
N LYS A 98 -57.34 22.44 -78.35
CA LYS A 98 -56.43 23.53 -77.99
C LYS A 98 -56.43 23.81 -76.49
N GLU A 99 -57.59 23.75 -75.83
CA GLU A 99 -57.68 23.90 -74.38
C GLU A 99 -57.12 22.70 -73.64
N LYS A 100 -57.31 21.49 -74.15
CA LYS A 100 -56.70 20.26 -73.64
C LYS A 100 -55.16 20.33 -73.71
N LEU A 101 -54.60 20.70 -74.86
CA LEU A 101 -53.15 20.87 -75.03
C LEU A 101 -52.58 21.95 -74.10
N ARG A 102 -53.30 23.06 -73.86
CA ARG A 102 -52.88 24.08 -72.89
C ARG A 102 -52.88 23.56 -71.45
N ARG A 103 -53.87 22.74 -71.07
CA ARG A 103 -53.93 22.09 -69.75
C ARG A 103 -52.77 21.11 -69.59
N GLU A 104 -52.51 20.27 -70.59
CA GLU A 104 -51.39 19.33 -70.60
C GLU A 104 -50.03 20.04 -70.54
N LEU A 105 -49.83 21.12 -71.30
CA LEU A 105 -48.61 21.93 -71.24
C LEU A 105 -48.41 22.56 -69.86
N SER A 106 -49.49 23.07 -69.26
CA SER A 106 -49.45 23.66 -67.91
C SER A 106 -49.12 22.60 -66.85
N ALA A 107 -49.70 21.40 -66.97
CA ALA A 107 -49.41 20.26 -66.11
C ALA A 107 -47.96 19.78 -66.27
N SER A 108 -47.46 19.69 -67.51
CA SER A 108 -46.06 19.34 -67.80
C SER A 108 -45.08 20.36 -67.21
N LEU A 109 -45.38 21.66 -67.33
CA LEU A 109 -44.55 22.71 -66.75
C LEU A 109 -44.56 22.65 -65.21
N ALA A 110 -45.71 22.37 -64.59
CA ALA A 110 -45.82 22.15 -63.15
C ALA A 110 -45.00 20.92 -62.70
N ALA A 111 -45.11 19.79 -63.41
CA ALA A 111 -44.33 18.59 -63.14
C ALA A 111 -42.81 18.84 -63.25
N ARG A 112 -42.39 19.59 -64.28
CA ARG A 112 -40.98 19.98 -64.46
C ARG A 112 -40.46 20.82 -63.29
N LYS A 113 -41.23 21.82 -62.84
CA LYS A 113 -40.87 22.64 -61.67
C LYS A 113 -40.79 21.81 -60.39
N SER A 114 -41.72 20.89 -60.18
CA SER A 114 -41.68 19.98 -59.02
C SER A 114 -40.43 19.10 -59.06
N LEU A 115 -40.06 18.57 -60.23
CA LEU A 115 -38.84 17.78 -60.39
C LEU A 115 -37.57 18.62 -60.13
N GLU A 116 -37.51 19.85 -60.63
CA GLU A 116 -36.40 20.77 -60.41
C GLU A 116 -36.19 21.07 -58.91
N ILE A 117 -37.28 21.27 -58.17
CA ILE A 117 -37.25 21.44 -56.70
C ILE A 117 -36.73 20.18 -56.02
N MET A 118 -37.21 18.98 -56.41
CA MET A 118 -36.73 17.72 -55.84
C MET A 118 -35.26 17.48 -56.11
N CYS A 119 -34.78 17.67 -57.35
CA CYS A 119 -33.37 17.52 -57.69
C CYS A 119 -32.49 18.51 -56.90
N SER A 120 -32.95 19.74 -56.70
CA SER A 120 -32.25 20.74 -55.88
C SER A 120 -32.22 20.37 -54.39
N GLY A 121 -33.33 19.80 -53.87
CA GLY A 121 -33.41 19.30 -52.50
C GLY A 121 -32.47 18.12 -52.26
N LEU A 122 -32.50 17.13 -53.16
CA LEU A 122 -31.66 15.93 -53.10
C LEU A 122 -30.16 16.27 -53.18
N GLY A 123 -29.79 17.28 -53.98
CA GLY A 123 -28.41 17.78 -54.03
C GLY A 123 -27.92 18.31 -52.67
N LYS A 124 -28.76 19.07 -51.97
CA LYS A 124 -28.43 19.59 -50.63
C LYS A 124 -28.34 18.47 -49.58
N GLU A 125 -29.26 17.52 -49.62
CA GLU A 125 -29.23 16.34 -48.73
C GLU A 125 -27.96 15.52 -48.95
N LYS A 126 -27.53 15.33 -50.21
CA LYS A 126 -26.26 14.67 -50.54
C LYS A 126 -25.06 15.43 -49.96
N GLU A 127 -25.03 16.75 -50.07
CA GLU A 127 -23.96 17.57 -49.49
C GLU A 127 -23.90 17.46 -47.96
N ILE A 128 -25.06 17.50 -47.28
CA ILE A 128 -25.14 17.31 -45.83
C ILE A 128 -24.61 15.93 -45.44
N MET A 129 -25.04 14.88 -46.13
CA MET A 129 -24.60 13.51 -45.85
C MET A 129 -23.09 13.32 -46.08
N MET A 130 -22.53 13.91 -47.14
CA MET A 130 -21.07 13.91 -47.34
C MET A 130 -20.33 14.61 -46.19
N GLY A 131 -20.85 15.73 -45.70
CA GLY A 131 -20.28 16.44 -44.55
C GLY A 131 -20.34 15.61 -43.26
N GLU A 132 -21.45 14.95 -42.99
CA GLU A 132 -21.60 14.04 -41.85
C GLU A 132 -20.67 12.83 -41.94
N LEU A 133 -20.54 12.25 -43.14
CA LEU A 133 -19.63 11.14 -43.37
C LEU A 133 -18.16 11.55 -43.17
N ALA A 134 -17.76 12.72 -43.68
CA ALA A 134 -16.42 13.26 -43.48
C ALA A 134 -16.13 13.51 -41.99
N LYS A 135 -17.11 14.05 -41.25
CA LYS A 135 -17.00 14.23 -39.80
C LYS A 135 -16.84 12.89 -39.09
N LYS A 136 -17.63 11.88 -39.45
CA LYS A 136 -17.55 10.54 -38.86
C LYS A 136 -16.23 9.84 -39.17
N ALA A 137 -15.71 9.99 -40.39
CA ALA A 137 -14.40 9.48 -40.76
C ALA A 137 -13.28 10.12 -39.91
N HIS A 138 -13.38 11.43 -39.65
CA HIS A 138 -12.42 12.12 -38.78
C HIS A 138 -12.52 11.66 -37.31
N GLU A 139 -13.73 11.58 -36.76
CA GLU A 139 -13.96 11.05 -35.39
C GLU A 139 -13.42 9.62 -35.23
N LEU A 140 -13.56 8.77 -36.25
CA LEU A 140 -12.99 7.41 -36.25
C LEU A 140 -11.46 7.42 -36.24
N ALA A 141 -10.83 8.29 -37.04
CA ALA A 141 -9.38 8.41 -37.10
C ALA A 141 -8.79 8.88 -35.75
N GLU A 142 -9.42 9.84 -35.08
CA GLU A 142 -9.01 10.29 -33.74
C GLU A 142 -9.12 9.15 -32.69
N MET A 143 -10.21 8.37 -32.74
CA MET A 143 -10.35 7.22 -31.85
C MET A 143 -9.31 6.13 -32.12
N GLU A 144 -8.93 5.92 -33.39
CA GLU A 144 -7.89 4.96 -33.75
C GLU A 144 -6.52 5.37 -33.22
N GLU A 145 -6.18 6.67 -33.27
CA GLU A 145 -4.98 7.23 -32.63
C GLU A 145 -4.97 6.96 -31.13
N HIS A 146 -6.07 7.26 -30.42
CA HIS A 146 -6.18 6.97 -28.98
C HIS A 146 -6.04 5.49 -28.65
N ILE A 147 -6.58 4.60 -29.49
CA ILE A 147 -6.42 3.16 -29.33
C ILE A 147 -4.95 2.76 -29.51
N ASN A 148 -4.24 3.35 -30.47
CA ASN A 148 -2.83 3.08 -30.71
C ASN A 148 -1.95 3.56 -29.56
N ASP A 149 -2.21 4.74 -29.01
CA ASP A 149 -1.53 5.25 -27.81
C ASP A 149 -1.72 4.33 -26.60
N LEU A 150 -2.96 3.87 -26.38
CA LEU A 150 -3.26 2.93 -25.29
C LEU A 150 -2.57 1.57 -25.49
N LYS A 151 -2.49 1.08 -26.73
CA LYS A 151 -1.74 -0.15 -27.05
C LYS A 151 -0.26 0.01 -26.73
N ALA A 152 0.36 1.11 -27.14
CA ALA A 152 1.77 1.39 -26.85
C ALA A 152 2.05 1.50 -25.34
N GLN A 153 1.16 2.13 -24.59
CA GLN A 153 1.24 2.19 -23.12
C GLN A 153 1.10 0.80 -22.48
N ASN A 154 0.16 -0.01 -22.96
CA ASN A 154 -0.03 -1.37 -22.45
C ASN A 154 1.19 -2.26 -22.75
N GLU A 155 1.81 -2.12 -23.92
CA GLU A 155 3.04 -2.83 -24.27
C GLU A 155 4.20 -2.44 -23.35
N THR A 156 4.40 -1.14 -23.11
CA THR A 156 5.41 -0.64 -22.17
C THR A 156 5.15 -1.15 -20.74
N LEU A 157 3.89 -1.19 -20.30
CA LEU A 157 3.54 -1.73 -18.98
C LEU A 157 3.76 -3.23 -18.90
N LEU A 158 3.48 -3.96 -19.98
CA LEU A 158 3.70 -5.40 -20.06
C LEU A 158 5.20 -5.71 -19.96
N GLU A 159 6.05 -4.97 -20.67
CA GLU A 159 7.51 -5.08 -20.57
C GLU A 159 8.00 -4.85 -19.13
N LYS A 160 7.52 -3.79 -18.47
CA LYS A 160 7.86 -3.51 -17.06
C LYS A 160 7.41 -4.62 -16.11
N VAL A 161 6.21 -5.17 -16.32
CA VAL A 161 5.72 -6.29 -15.51
C VAL A 161 6.58 -7.53 -15.72
N GLN A 162 7.01 -7.81 -16.95
CA GLN A 162 7.93 -8.91 -17.24
C GLN A 162 9.29 -8.67 -16.60
N GLU A 163 9.85 -7.46 -16.69
CA GLU A 163 11.11 -7.08 -16.04
C GLU A 163 11.03 -7.28 -14.52
N CYS A 164 9.96 -6.80 -13.87
CA CYS A 164 9.74 -7.04 -12.45
C CYS A 164 9.60 -8.53 -12.11
N ALA A 165 8.90 -9.30 -12.94
CA ALA A 165 8.75 -10.74 -12.72
C ALA A 165 10.08 -11.49 -12.84
N GLU A 166 10.96 -11.10 -13.76
CA GLU A 166 12.32 -11.66 -13.87
C GLU A 166 13.22 -11.24 -12.71
N MET A 167 13.16 -9.97 -12.27
CA MET A 167 13.89 -9.52 -11.08
C MET A 167 13.53 -10.34 -9.83
N HIS A 168 12.24 -10.62 -9.61
CA HIS A 168 11.81 -11.43 -8.47
C HIS A 168 12.24 -12.90 -8.55
N LYS A 169 12.45 -13.47 -9.74
CA LYS A 169 13.03 -14.82 -9.89
C LYS A 169 14.49 -14.88 -9.44
N ASP A 170 15.23 -13.78 -9.60
CA ASP A 170 16.61 -13.70 -9.10
C ASP A 170 16.66 -13.42 -7.59
N GLU A 171 15.70 -12.66 -7.05
CA GLU A 171 15.52 -12.48 -5.59
C GLU A 171 15.12 -13.78 -4.85
N GLU A 172 14.47 -14.75 -5.52
CA GLU A 172 14.19 -16.06 -4.92
C GLU A 172 15.50 -16.78 -4.49
N LYS A 173 16.63 -16.57 -5.19
CA LYS A 173 17.93 -17.10 -4.74
C LYS A 173 18.46 -16.38 -3.49
N GLU A 174 18.15 -15.09 -3.33
CA GLU A 174 18.51 -14.31 -2.15
C GLU A 174 17.65 -14.69 -0.93
N THR A 175 16.36 -15.01 -1.14
CA THR A 175 15.49 -15.52 -0.07
C THR A 175 15.95 -16.88 0.47
N GLN A 176 16.55 -17.74 -0.35
CA GLN A 176 17.19 -18.97 0.13
C GLN A 176 18.42 -18.69 1.00
N GLY A 177 19.27 -17.73 0.61
CA GLY A 177 20.38 -17.27 1.46
C GLY A 177 19.91 -16.71 2.80
N ASN A 178 18.76 -16.02 2.80
CA ASN A 178 18.14 -15.52 4.03
C ASN A 178 17.62 -16.65 4.94
N MET A 179 17.05 -17.72 4.38
CA MET A 179 16.63 -18.90 5.16
C MET A 179 17.82 -19.62 5.80
N GLU A 180 18.91 -19.83 5.07
CA GLU A 180 20.14 -20.45 5.61
C GLU A 180 20.76 -19.62 6.73
N LEU A 181 20.81 -18.29 6.56
CA LEU A 181 21.26 -17.36 7.61
C LEU A 181 20.35 -17.40 8.84
N GLN A 182 19.02 -17.47 8.65
CA GLN A 182 18.06 -17.59 9.73
C GLN A 182 18.22 -18.90 10.52
N GLU A 183 18.40 -20.04 9.82
CA GLU A 183 18.66 -21.32 10.48
C GLU A 183 19.99 -21.32 11.24
N ARG A 184 21.04 -20.76 10.64
CA ARG A 184 22.35 -20.61 11.30
C ARG A 184 22.23 -19.74 12.55
N ASN A 185 21.53 -18.62 12.49
CA ASN A 185 21.33 -17.73 13.63
C ASN A 185 20.54 -18.42 14.75
N LYS A 186 19.49 -19.18 14.40
CA LYS A 186 18.72 -20.00 15.34
C LYS A 186 19.59 -21.07 16.01
N SER A 187 20.46 -21.73 15.26
CA SER A 187 21.41 -22.71 15.77
C SER A 187 22.43 -22.09 16.75
N LEU A 188 23.03 -20.96 16.36
CA LEU A 188 23.97 -20.21 17.20
C LEU A 188 23.31 -19.72 18.49
N SER A 189 22.08 -19.19 18.41
CA SER A 189 21.32 -18.75 19.58
C SER A 189 21.05 -19.89 20.57
N LYS A 190 20.73 -21.09 20.05
CA LYS A 190 20.58 -22.29 20.89
C LYS A 190 21.89 -22.70 21.56
N GLN A 191 23.01 -22.67 20.82
CA GLN A 191 24.34 -22.98 21.39
C GLN A 191 24.75 -21.97 22.46
N LEU A 192 24.46 -20.69 22.26
CA LEU A 192 24.73 -19.64 23.24
C LEU A 192 23.90 -19.83 24.51
N LEU A 193 22.60 -20.14 24.39
CA LEU A 193 21.75 -20.41 25.54
C LEU A 193 22.25 -21.61 26.33
N LYS A 194 22.61 -22.70 25.64
CA LYS A 194 23.19 -23.89 26.27
C LYS A 194 24.48 -23.56 27.02
N SER A 195 25.38 -22.80 26.40
CA SER A 195 26.65 -22.38 27.02
C SER A 195 26.43 -21.48 28.25
N LEU A 196 25.42 -20.60 28.20
CA LEU A 196 25.03 -19.77 29.34
C LEU A 196 24.49 -20.60 30.51
N ASP A 197 23.66 -21.61 30.22
CA ASP A 197 23.12 -22.50 31.25
C ASP A 197 24.20 -23.39 31.87
N GLU A 198 25.14 -23.89 31.05
CA GLU A 198 26.32 -24.62 31.51
C GLU A 198 27.20 -23.73 32.42
N TYR A 199 27.46 -22.47 32.02
CA TYR A 199 28.19 -21.52 32.85
C TYR A 199 27.48 -21.23 34.17
N ARG A 200 26.15 -21.02 34.17
CA ARG A 200 25.35 -20.83 35.40
C ARG A 200 25.40 -22.06 36.32
N SER A 201 25.39 -23.26 35.75
CA SER A 201 25.53 -24.51 36.49
C SER A 201 26.92 -24.62 37.15
N MET A 202 27.97 -24.35 36.38
CA MET A 202 29.34 -24.35 36.89
C MET A 202 29.57 -23.30 37.98
N LYS A 203 29.01 -22.10 37.82
CA LYS A 203 29.05 -21.04 38.84
C LYS A 203 28.41 -21.48 40.17
N ARG A 204 27.29 -22.21 40.12
CA ARG A 204 26.66 -22.79 41.33
C ARG A 204 27.56 -23.84 41.98
N LYS A 205 28.07 -24.80 41.21
CA LYS A 205 28.99 -25.82 41.73
C LYS A 205 30.25 -25.22 42.35
N LEU A 206 30.84 -24.19 41.73
CA LEU A 206 32.00 -23.49 42.26
C LEU A 206 31.68 -22.86 43.63
N LYS A 207 30.48 -22.26 43.76
CA LYS A 207 30.02 -21.70 45.02
C LYS A 207 29.84 -22.79 46.09
N ASP A 208 29.21 -23.91 45.74
CA ASP A 208 28.98 -25.04 46.65
C ASP A 208 30.31 -25.61 47.16
N VAL A 209 31.27 -25.85 46.26
CA VAL A 209 32.63 -26.33 46.61
C VAL A 209 33.39 -25.31 47.47
N HIS A 210 33.23 -24.02 47.18
CA HIS A 210 33.85 -22.98 48.00
C HIS A 210 33.27 -22.95 49.43
N GLU A 211 31.95 -23.05 49.58
CA GLU A 211 31.29 -23.13 50.88
C GLU A 211 31.69 -24.38 51.66
N GLU A 212 31.78 -25.54 50.99
CA GLU A 212 32.27 -26.79 51.59
C GLU A 212 33.73 -26.67 52.04
N ASN A 213 34.61 -26.07 51.22
CA ASN A 213 36.01 -25.86 51.56
C ASN A 213 36.16 -24.93 52.78
N MET A 214 35.37 -23.85 52.84
CA MET A 214 35.35 -22.95 54.01
C MET A 214 34.88 -23.69 55.27
N ALA A 215 33.87 -24.56 55.16
CA ALA A 215 33.39 -25.37 56.28
C ALA A 215 34.46 -26.38 56.75
N MET A 216 35.15 -27.05 55.82
CA MET A 216 36.24 -27.96 56.12
C MET A 216 37.44 -27.26 56.75
N GLN A 217 37.77 -26.05 56.29
CA GLN A 217 38.86 -25.27 56.88
C GLN A 217 38.52 -24.88 58.32
N ALA A 218 37.28 -24.48 58.60
CA ALA A 218 36.84 -24.18 59.96
C ALA A 218 36.90 -25.40 60.89
N THR A 219 36.50 -26.59 60.42
CA THR A 219 36.60 -27.81 61.24
C THR A 219 38.05 -28.23 61.47
N MET A 220 38.91 -28.09 60.46
CA MET A 220 40.34 -28.36 60.58
C MET A 220 41.02 -27.41 61.56
N GLU A 221 40.65 -26.13 61.57
CA GLU A 221 41.13 -25.14 62.54
C GLU A 221 40.70 -25.50 63.96
N GLU A 222 39.43 -25.84 64.18
CA GLU A 222 38.93 -26.30 65.49
C GLU A 222 39.70 -27.54 65.98
N MET A 223 39.92 -28.51 65.09
CA MET A 223 40.70 -29.71 65.41
C MET A 223 42.16 -29.36 65.72
N GLY A 224 42.77 -28.44 64.96
CA GLY A 224 44.13 -27.96 65.19
C GLY A 224 44.31 -27.30 66.56
N VAL A 225 43.32 -26.52 67.01
CA VAL A 225 43.30 -25.95 68.37
C VAL A 225 43.24 -27.05 69.42
N LYS A 226 42.34 -28.04 69.28
CA LYS A 226 42.22 -29.17 70.21
C LYS A 226 43.50 -30.00 70.29
N VAL A 227 44.14 -30.27 69.15
CA VAL A 227 45.42 -30.99 69.08
C VAL A 227 46.57 -30.18 69.70
N SER A 228 46.58 -28.86 69.49
CA SER A 228 47.60 -28.01 70.11
C SER A 228 47.45 -28.00 71.65
N GLN A 229 46.21 -27.91 72.15
CA GLN A 229 45.91 -28.00 73.58
C GLN A 229 46.28 -29.37 74.16
N SER A 230 46.02 -30.47 73.44
CA SER A 230 46.40 -31.81 73.88
C SER A 230 47.92 -32.00 73.96
N LEU A 231 48.65 -31.53 72.95
CA LEU A 231 50.11 -31.58 72.95
C LEU A 231 50.72 -30.77 74.09
N GLU A 232 50.15 -29.60 74.41
CA GLU A 232 50.60 -28.80 75.55
C GLU A 232 50.36 -29.54 76.87
N LYS A 233 49.18 -30.15 77.06
CA LYS A 233 48.91 -31.01 78.23
C LYS A 233 49.91 -32.15 78.37
N ILE A 234 50.22 -32.87 77.28
CA ILE A 234 51.20 -33.96 77.29
C ILE A 234 52.60 -33.45 77.66
N ARG A 235 52.99 -32.26 77.15
CA ARG A 235 54.27 -31.63 77.51
C ARG A 235 54.31 -31.30 79.01
N SER A 236 53.23 -30.74 79.56
CA SER A 236 53.10 -30.45 80.98
C SER A 236 53.26 -31.73 81.81
N TYR A 237 52.53 -32.81 81.50
CA TYR A 237 52.67 -34.08 82.24
C TYR A 237 54.10 -34.61 82.21
N ARG A 238 54.73 -34.64 81.04
CA ARG A 238 56.13 -35.07 80.90
C ARG A 238 57.09 -34.27 81.79
N GLN A 239 56.83 -32.98 82.00
CA GLN A 239 57.66 -32.11 82.83
C GLN A 239 57.42 -32.31 84.34
N HIS A 240 56.21 -32.72 84.75
CA HIS A 240 55.88 -33.01 86.15
C HIS A 240 56.36 -34.41 86.57
N SER A 241 56.32 -35.40 85.68
CA SER A 241 56.84 -36.75 85.93
C SER A 241 58.38 -36.83 86.12
N THR A 242 59.11 -35.73 85.93
CA THR A 242 60.56 -35.65 86.23
C THR A 242 60.88 -35.08 87.61
N THR A 243 59.88 -34.73 88.43
CA THR A 243 60.07 -34.16 89.78
C THR A 243 59.46 -35.11 90.81
N GLU A 244 60.30 -35.92 91.45
CA GLU A 244 59.91 -36.99 92.40
C GLU A 244 59.17 -36.45 93.64
N SER A 245 57.88 -36.80 93.82
CA SER A 245 57.23 -37.26 95.09
C SER A 245 55.69 -37.09 95.07
N ASP A 246 54.96 -37.99 94.40
CA ASP A 246 53.56 -38.45 94.69
C ASP A 246 53.02 -39.29 93.50
N GLU A 247 53.87 -40.20 93.01
CA GLU A 247 53.85 -40.67 91.61
C GLU A 247 52.67 -41.56 91.20
N ILE A 248 51.98 -42.26 92.10
CA ILE A 248 51.01 -43.29 91.67
C ILE A 248 49.62 -42.69 91.38
N VAL A 249 49.15 -41.74 92.19
CA VAL A 249 47.82 -41.13 92.03
C VAL A 249 47.81 -40.13 90.87
N ASP A 250 48.90 -39.37 90.69
CA ASP A 250 49.06 -38.39 89.61
C ASP A 250 49.16 -39.05 88.22
N ILE A 251 49.78 -40.24 88.15
CA ILE A 251 49.86 -41.01 86.89
C ILE A 251 48.49 -41.57 86.49
N GLU A 252 47.70 -42.09 87.42
CA GLU A 252 46.38 -42.67 87.12
C GLU A 252 45.36 -41.61 86.71
N GLU A 253 45.42 -40.42 87.32
CA GLU A 253 44.65 -39.24 86.91
C GLU A 253 45.07 -38.74 85.53
N GLY A 254 46.38 -38.66 85.25
CA GLY A 254 46.91 -38.30 83.93
C GLY A 254 46.52 -39.27 82.82
N ILE A 255 46.48 -40.58 83.09
CA ILE A 255 45.99 -41.60 82.15
C ILE A 255 44.49 -41.40 81.89
N SER A 256 43.69 -41.17 82.93
CA SER A 256 42.24 -40.95 82.81
C SER A 256 41.91 -39.70 81.98
N GLU A 257 42.65 -38.60 82.18
CA GLU A 257 42.52 -37.39 81.37
C GLU A 257 42.87 -37.62 79.89
N LEU A 258 43.93 -38.39 79.64
CA LEU A 258 44.38 -38.71 78.28
C LEU A 258 43.39 -39.62 77.55
N GLU A 259 42.82 -40.61 78.24
CA GLU A 259 41.75 -41.46 77.72
C GLU A 259 40.48 -40.64 77.38
N HIS A 260 40.07 -39.73 78.27
CA HIS A 260 38.94 -38.85 78.02
C HIS A 260 39.19 -37.97 76.77
N MET A 261 40.41 -37.46 76.62
CA MET A 261 40.83 -36.65 75.48
C MET A 261 40.80 -37.44 74.16
N PHE A 262 41.32 -38.67 74.14
CA PHE A 262 41.23 -39.54 72.96
C PHE A 262 39.78 -39.87 72.58
N LYS A 263 38.93 -40.11 73.58
CA LYS A 263 37.49 -40.32 73.36
C LYS A 263 36.80 -39.08 72.78
N CYS A 264 37.21 -37.88 73.17
CA CYS A 264 36.75 -36.63 72.54
C CYS A 264 37.16 -36.53 71.06
N PHE A 265 38.35 -37.00 70.68
CA PHE A 265 38.79 -37.01 69.28
C PHE A 265 38.00 -38.01 68.43
N GLU A 266 37.79 -39.24 68.91
CA GLU A 266 36.95 -40.24 68.22
C GLU A 266 35.52 -39.74 67.96
N LEU A 267 34.94 -39.03 68.94
CA LEU A 267 33.62 -38.42 68.81
C LEU A 267 33.60 -37.29 67.76
N ASN A 268 34.69 -36.52 67.63
CA ASN A 268 34.79 -35.47 66.63
C ASN A 268 35.02 -36.03 65.22
N GLU A 269 35.82 -37.08 65.06
CA GLU A 269 36.00 -37.76 63.76
C GLU A 269 34.67 -38.31 63.22
N ARG A 270 33.87 -38.97 64.07
CA ARG A 270 32.53 -39.48 63.67
C ARG A 270 31.54 -38.38 63.31
N LYS A 271 31.66 -37.19 63.91
CA LYS A 271 30.82 -36.02 63.58
C LYS A 271 31.15 -35.46 62.20
N HIS A 272 32.43 -35.50 61.79
CA HIS A 272 32.89 -34.87 60.55
C HIS A 272 33.01 -35.84 59.35
N GLY A 273 33.13 -37.16 59.55
CA GLY A 273 33.36 -38.14 58.47
C GLY A 273 32.17 -38.56 57.60
N LYS A 274 30.95 -38.00 57.77
CA LYS A 274 29.72 -38.53 57.13
C LYS A 274 29.29 -37.86 55.82
N LYS A 275 30.08 -36.98 55.21
CA LYS A 275 29.73 -36.32 53.94
C LYS A 275 30.87 -36.37 52.94
N SER A 276 30.96 -37.42 52.13
CA SER A 276 31.53 -37.37 50.78
C SER A 276 31.44 -38.76 50.15
N GLY A 277 30.48 -38.93 49.26
CA GLY A 277 30.25 -40.20 48.56
C GLY A 277 29.54 -39.96 47.24
N GLU A 278 29.96 -38.96 46.47
CA GLU A 278 29.55 -38.84 45.07
C GLU A 278 30.69 -38.24 44.25
N THR A 279 31.59 -39.11 43.81
CA THR A 279 32.66 -38.81 42.85
C THR A 279 32.06 -38.58 41.48
N VAL A 280 31.98 -37.31 41.05
CA VAL A 280 31.63 -36.96 39.67
C VAL A 280 32.90 -37.01 38.82
N HIS A 281 33.00 -38.02 37.95
CA HIS A 281 34.02 -38.13 36.90
C HIS A 281 33.97 -36.93 35.93
N PRO A 282 35.11 -36.28 35.62
CA PRO A 282 35.17 -35.27 34.56
C PRO A 282 35.46 -35.96 33.23
N ASN A 283 34.44 -36.10 32.38
CA ASN A 283 34.63 -36.46 30.97
C ASN A 283 34.65 -35.17 30.14
N SER A 284 35.84 -34.61 29.90
CA SER A 284 36.05 -33.45 29.04
C SER A 284 36.58 -33.87 27.66
N LYS A 285 35.66 -34.06 26.70
CA LYS A 285 36.02 -33.96 25.27
C LYS A 285 35.90 -32.49 24.86
N ILE A 286 37.01 -31.77 24.93
CA ILE A 286 37.16 -30.44 24.33
C ILE A 286 37.37 -30.67 22.82
N SER A 287 36.32 -30.45 22.03
CA SER A 287 36.42 -30.42 20.58
C SER A 287 36.99 -29.07 20.15
N SER A 288 38.21 -29.05 19.64
CA SER A 288 38.86 -27.88 19.06
C SER A 288 38.16 -27.48 17.76
N CYS A 289 37.54 -26.30 17.71
CA CYS A 289 37.19 -25.65 16.44
C CYS A 289 38.45 -24.98 15.87
N LYS A 290 38.95 -25.49 14.74
CA LYS A 290 39.99 -24.85 13.93
C LYS A 290 39.38 -23.65 13.21
N THR A 291 39.94 -22.47 13.41
CA THR A 291 39.73 -21.30 12.58
C THR A 291 40.52 -21.49 11.28
N VAL A 292 39.84 -21.60 10.14
CA VAL A 292 40.45 -21.49 8.82
C VAL A 292 40.32 -20.04 8.40
N ILE A 293 41.46 -19.35 8.32
CA ILE A 293 41.60 -18.07 7.62
C ILE A 293 42.17 -18.41 6.24
N SER A 294 41.41 -18.13 5.19
CA SER A 294 41.88 -17.92 3.82
C SER A 294 40.93 -16.95 3.15
#